data_AF-A0AAU5WGK4-F1
#
_entry.id   AF-A0AAU5WGK4-F1
#
_cell.length_a   1.000
_cell.length_b   1.000
_cell.length_c   1.000
_cell.angle_alpha   90.00
_cell.angle_beta   90.00
_cell.angle_gamma   90.00
#
_symmetry.space_group_name_H-M   'P 1'
#
loop_
_entity.id
_entity.type
_entity.pdbx_description
1 polymer ?
#
loop_
_entity_poly.entity_id
_entity_poly.type
_entity_poly.pdbx_seq_one_letter_code
_entity_poly.pdbx_strand_id
1 'polypeptide(L)' 'MEQGTTTPVQRARLTLGLTLLEVAAECTRRGAPVSEGQMSRIDRGQQVPRPKLRAVLAAVLDLDVVADFEARSA' A
#
# COMPACT_ATOMS: atom_id res chain seq x y z
N MET A 1 -7.05 -24.91 0.21
CA MET A 1 -7.26 -23.51 -0.20
C MET A 1 -6.04 -22.75 0.23
N GLU A 2 -5.13 -22.46 -0.69
CA GLU A 2 -3.90 -21.73 -0.36
C GLU A 2 -4.29 -20.36 0.15
N GLN A 3 -3.94 -20.07 1.41
CA GLN A 3 -4.14 -18.77 2.01
C GLN A 3 -3.25 -17.79 1.24
N GLY A 4 -3.80 -17.12 0.23
CA GLY A 4 -3.12 -16.02 -0.44
C GLY A 4 -2.86 -14.95 0.60
N THR A 5 -1.62 -14.85 1.08
CA THR A 5 -1.23 -13.93 2.16
C THR A 5 -1.63 -12.50 1.78
N THR A 6 -2.69 -11.98 2.41
CA THR A 6 -3.13 -10.59 2.20
C THR A 6 -2.02 -9.64 2.64
N THR A 7 -1.65 -8.68 1.79
CA THR A 7 -0.64 -7.68 2.18
C THR A 7 -1.19 -6.72 3.24
N PRO A 8 -0.33 -6.08 4.05
CA PRO A 8 -0.76 -5.01 4.97
C PRO A 8 -1.54 -3.90 4.25
N VAL A 9 -1.07 -3.51 3.07
CA VAL A 9 -1.72 -2.52 2.19
C VAL A 9 -3.14 -2.96 1.81
N GLN A 10 -3.31 -4.20 1.34
CA GLN A 10 -4.62 -4.72 0.97
C GLN A 10 -5.57 -4.77 2.17
N ARG A 11 -5.08 -5.25 3.31
CA ARG A 11 -5.89 -5.35 4.54
C ARG A 11 -6.36 -3.97 5.02
N ALA A 12 -5.46 -3.00 5.11
CA ALA A 12 -5.80 -1.66 5.56
C ALA A 12 -6.75 -0.96 4.58
N ARG A 13 -6.48 -1.05 3.28
CA ARG A 13 -7.37 -0.50 2.25
C ARG A 13 -8.79 -1.06 2.37
N LEU A 14 -8.94 -2.38 2.52
CA LEU A 14 -10.24 -3.03 2.66
C LEU A 14 -10.92 -2.63 3.97
N THR A 15 -10.16 -2.47 5.06
CA THR A 15 -10.69 -2.01 6.37
C THR A 15 -11.25 -0.59 6.28
N LEU A 16 -10.57 0.28 5.52
CA LEU A 16 -11.00 1.66 5.27
C LEU A 16 -12.06 1.79 4.17
N GLY A 17 -12.43 0.69 3.51
CA GLY A 17 -13.42 0.69 2.42
C GLY A 17 -12.96 1.42 1.15
N LEU A 18 -11.65 1.56 0.93
CA LEU A 18 -11.09 2.33 -0.18
C LEU A 18 -10.85 1.47 -1.44
N THR A 19 -11.07 2.06 -2.61
CA THR A 19 -10.67 1.51 -3.91
C THR A 19 -9.19 1.80 -4.19
N LEU A 20 -8.59 1.05 -5.14
CA LEU A 20 -7.21 1.30 -5.56
C LEU A 20 -7.05 2.70 -6.19
N LEU A 21 -8.07 3.15 -6.93
CA LEU A 21 -8.11 4.47 -7.54
C LEU A 21 -8.13 5.59 -6.48
N GLU A 22 -8.90 5.43 -5.41
CA GLU A 22 -8.95 6.41 -4.32
C GLU A 22 -7.62 6.51 -3.57
N VAL A 23 -6.98 5.38 -3.29
CA VAL A 23 -5.64 5.36 -2.68
C VAL A 23 -4.62 6.03 -3.60
N ALA A 24 -4.65 5.74 -4.90
CA ALA A 24 -3.75 6.34 -5.88
C ALA A 24 -3.96 7.87 -6.00
N ALA A 25 -5.21 8.31 -6.00
CA ALA A 25 -5.57 9.72 -6.02
C ALA A 25 -5.08 10.44 -4.76
N GLU A 26 -5.25 9.85 -3.57
CA GLU A 26 -4.77 10.43 -2.31
C GLU A 26 -3.24 10.48 -2.24
N CYS A 27 -2.55 9.44 -2.70
CA CYS A 27 -1.09 9.45 -2.79
C CYS A 27 -0.59 10.57 -3.71
N THR A 28 -1.28 10.80 -4.83
CA THR A 28 -0.99 11.90 -5.76
C THR A 28 -1.20 13.26 -5.09
N ARG A 29 -2.32 13.45 -4.38
CA ARG A 29 -2.59 14.68 -3.61
C ARG A 29 -1.50 14.98 -2.57
N ARG A 30 -0.91 13.93 -1.97
CA ARG A 30 0.18 14.04 -0.99
C ARG A 30 1.59 14.10 -1.60
N GLY A 31 1.70 14.25 -2.92
CA GLY A 31 2.99 14.44 -3.60
C GLY A 31 3.78 13.16 -3.86
N ALA A 32 3.15 11.98 -3.78
CA ALA A 32 3.71 10.69 -4.18
C ALA A 32 2.81 10.04 -5.25
N PRO A 33 2.85 10.50 -6.51
CA PRO A 33 2.01 9.95 -7.57
C PRO A 33 2.28 8.47 -7.79
N VAL A 34 1.20 7.71 -7.93
CA VAL A 34 1.20 6.26 -8.19
C VAL A 34 0.02 5.96 -9.10
N SER A 35 0.23 5.12 -10.12
CA SER A 35 -0.88 4.70 -11.00
C SER A 35 -1.69 3.58 -10.35
N GLU A 36 -2.94 3.42 -10.77
CA GLU A 36 -3.79 2.32 -10.29
C GLU A 36 -3.15 0.94 -10.57
N GLY A 37 -2.55 0.74 -11.73
CA GLY A 37 -1.83 -0.52 -12.05
C GLY A 37 -0.60 -0.76 -11.18
N GLN A 38 0.09 0.31 -10.77
CA GLN A 38 1.17 0.20 -9.78
C GLN A 38 0.61 -0.12 -8.38
N MET A 39 -0.50 0.51 -8.00
CA MET A 39 -1.20 0.25 -6.74
C MET A 39 -1.68 -1.20 -6.66
N SER A 40 -2.25 -1.75 -7.74
CA SER A 40 -2.66 -3.16 -7.83
C SER A 40 -1.52 -4.15 -7.60
N ARG A 41 -0.31 -3.83 -8.10
CA ARG A 41 0.87 -4.67 -7.87
C ARG A 41 1.38 -4.57 -6.43
N ILE A 42 1.29 -3.39 -5.82
CA ILE A 42 1.61 -3.19 -4.39
C ILE A 42 0.60 -3.92 -3.49
N ASP A 43 -0.70 -3.79 -3.77
CA ASP A 43 -1.80 -4.43 -3.04
C ASP A 43 -1.66 -5.96 -3.03
N ARG A 44 -1.20 -6.54 -4.16
CA ARG A 44 -0.91 -7.98 -4.30
C ARG A 44 0.49 -8.40 -3.84
N GLY A 45 1.31 -7.49 -3.34
CA GLY A 45 2.67 -7.77 -2.86
C GLY A 45 3.69 -8.10 -3.96
N GLN A 46 3.33 -7.85 -5.23
CA GLN A 46 4.16 -8.07 -6.41
C GLN A 46 5.17 -6.95 -6.65
N GLN A 47 4.96 -5.79 -6.03
CA GLN A 47 5.90 -4.67 -6.09
C GLN A 47 6.08 -4.04 -4.71
N VAL A 48 7.34 -3.84 -4.33
CA VAL A 48 7.70 -3.08 -3.13
C VAL A 48 7.70 -1.58 -3.47
N PRO A 49 6.91 -0.74 -2.78
CA PRO A 49 6.92 0.70 -2.99
C PRO A 49 8.25 1.34 -2.56
N ARG A 50 8.65 2.42 -3.25
CA ARG A 50 9.84 3.21 -2.89
C ARG A 50 9.65 3.94 -1.55
N PRO A 51 10.72 4.33 -0.83
CA PRO A 51 10.62 4.93 0.51
C PRO A 51 9.64 6.10 0.62
N LYS A 52 9.66 7.05 -0.32
CA LYS A 52 8.71 8.17 -0.36
C LYS A 52 7.25 7.70 -0.43
N LEU A 53 6.97 6.69 -1.25
CA LEU A 53 5.63 6.14 -1.42
C LEU A 53 5.21 5.31 -0.20
N ARG A 54 6.13 4.62 0.48
CA ARG A 54 5.84 3.92 1.76
C ARG A 54 5.34 4.88 2.81
N ALA A 55 6.05 6.00 3.03
CA ALA A 55 5.66 7.01 4.00
C ALA A 55 4.27 7.60 3.71
N VAL A 56 3.97 7.86 2.44
CA VAL A 56 2.64 8.36 2.05
C VAL A 56 1.56 7.29 2.20
N LEU A 57 1.80 6.04 1.75
CA LEU A 57 0.86 4.94 1.92
C LEU A 57 0.56 4.68 3.39
N ALA A 58 1.57 4.74 4.25
CA ALA A 58 1.40 4.64 5.70
C ALA A 58 0.47 5.72 6.24
N ALA A 59 0.67 6.97 5.84
CA ALA A 59 -0.20 8.08 6.26
C ALA A 59 -1.61 8.05 5.65
N VAL A 60 -1.83 7.35 4.53
CA VAL A 60 -3.13 7.22 3.86
C VAL A 60 -3.93 6.03 4.40
N LEU A 61 -3.23 4.93 4.69
CA LEU A 61 -3.83 3.66 5.08
C LEU A 61 -3.72 3.37 6.58
N ASP A 62 -3.20 4.32 7.35
CA ASP A 62 -2.94 4.16 8.80
C ASP A 62 -2.08 2.92 9.09
N LEU A 63 -0.99 2.77 8.33
CA LEU A 63 -0.01 1.70 8.50
C LEU A 63 1.24 2.22 9.21
N ASP A 64 1.98 1.30 9.85
CA ASP A 64 3.30 1.59 10.38
C ASP A 64 4.37 1.28 9.33
N VAL A 65 5.24 2.26 9.01
CA VAL A 65 6.25 2.09 7.95
C VAL A 65 7.21 0.94 8.26
N VAL A 66 7.64 0.80 9.51
CA VAL A 66 8.66 -0.17 9.93
C VAL A 66 8.03 -1.56 10.04
N ALA A 67 6.90 -1.68 10.73
CA ALA A 67 6.22 -2.94 10.94
C ALA A 67 5.64 -3.53 9.65
N ASP A 68 5.07 -2.69 8.78
CA ASP A 68 4.31 -3.16 7.61
C ASP A 68 5.13 -3.21 6.30
N PHE A 69 6.23 -2.48 6.19
CA PHE A 69 7.07 -2.48 4.97
C PHE A 69 8.50 -2.97 5.17
N GLU A 70 9.08 -2.88 6.38
CA GLU A 70 10.51 -3.20 6.60
C GLU A 70 10.73 -4.57 7.25
N ALA A 71 9.72 -5.14 7.91
CA ALA A 71 9.76 -6.44 8.60
C ALA A 71 10.01 -7.67 7.69
N ARG A 72 10.15 -7.49 6.36
CA ARG A 72 10.49 -8.57 5.41
C ARG A 72 11.96 -8.56 4.94
N SER A 73 12.82 -7.76 5.56
CA SER A 73 14.26 -7.68 5.21
C SER A 73 15.17 -8.49 6.16
N ALA A 74 14.64 -9.46 6.90
CA ALA A 74 15.40 -10.39 7.74
C ALA A 74 15.34 -11.81 7.18
#